data_AF-A0A0F9NA44-F1
#
_entry.id   AF-A0A0F9NA44-F1
#
_cell.length_a   1.000
_cell.length_b   1.000
_cell.length_c   1.000
_cell.angle_alpha   90.00
_cell.angle_beta   90.00
_cell.angle_gamma   90.00
#
_symmetry.space_group_name_H-M   'P 1'
#
loop_
_entity.id
_entity.type
_entity.pdbx_description
1 polymer ?
#
loop_
_entity_poly.entity_id
_entity_poly.type
_entity_poly.pdbx_seq_one_letter_code
_entity_poly.pdbx_strand_id
1 'polypeptide(L)'
;MAGRVLNVARFPGGGIPDIQSMQYVASESIVKGSVLIYETTGQVKLGTTLLTTGIVGIALEPIASKPGFEPSHDSLTTVYTGRVAEVSIAMANSSTVFSGGYVTGEVPAIDHIGETHPLALSSGVWQVGLASDSNQSVVVVDVDVLEGIVFFKFMAAALDTA
;
A
#
# COMPACT_ATOMS: atom_id res chain seq x y z
N MET A 1 17.01 9.07 4.34
CA MET A 1 16.53 8.97 2.95
C MET A 1 15.03 9.23 2.97
N ALA A 2 14.53 10.27 2.31
CA ALA A 2 13.12 10.64 2.39
C ALA A 2 12.26 9.80 1.43
N GLY A 3 11.16 9.22 1.93
CA GLY A 3 9.94 8.99 1.15
C GLY A 3 10.01 8.06 -0.07
N ARG A 4 10.66 6.89 0.03
CA ARG A 4 10.50 5.87 -1.02
C ARG A 4 9.08 5.32 -0.97
N VAL A 5 8.32 5.61 -2.02
CA VAL A 5 6.95 5.14 -2.22
C VAL A 5 6.92 3.61 -2.26
N LEU A 6 5.96 3.01 -1.56
CA LEU A 6 5.80 1.56 -1.57
C LEU A 6 5.50 1.05 -2.98
N ASN A 7 6.13 -0.07 -3.35
CA ASN A 7 5.91 -0.69 -4.64
C ASN A 7 6.17 -2.20 -4.57
N VAL A 8 5.65 -2.96 -5.53
CA VAL A 8 5.94 -4.40 -5.63
C VAL A 8 7.43 -4.61 -5.91
N ALA A 9 8.03 -5.55 -5.19
CA ALA A 9 9.41 -5.95 -5.38
C ALA A 9 9.51 -7.22 -6.22
N ARG A 10 10.47 -7.26 -7.13
CA ARG A 10 10.88 -8.52 -7.77
C ARG A 10 11.87 -9.21 -6.86
N PHE A 11 11.38 -10.12 -6.02
CA PHE A 11 12.19 -10.84 -5.04
C PHE A 11 12.29 -12.33 -5.43
N PRO A 12 13.48 -12.97 -5.37
CA PRO A 12 13.61 -14.40 -5.60
C PRO A 12 12.71 -15.21 -4.66
N GLY A 13 11.86 -16.09 -5.21
CA GLY A 13 10.85 -16.83 -4.44
C GLY A 13 9.61 -16.02 -4.06
N GLY A 14 9.52 -14.75 -4.48
CA GLY A 14 8.30 -13.96 -4.44
C GLY A 14 7.32 -14.38 -5.54
N GLY A 15 6.03 -14.38 -5.21
CA GLY A 15 4.96 -14.62 -6.19
C GLY A 15 4.82 -13.45 -7.18
N ILE A 16 4.21 -13.72 -8.32
CA ILE A 16 3.75 -12.65 -9.21
C ILE A 16 2.64 -11.89 -8.45
N PRO A 17 2.71 -10.55 -8.33
CA PRO A 17 1.64 -9.79 -7.68
C PRO A 17 0.33 -9.99 -8.43
N ASP A 18 -0.73 -10.31 -7.70
CA ASP A 18 -2.08 -10.17 -8.22
C ASP A 18 -2.43 -8.68 -8.25
N ILE A 19 -2.99 -8.21 -9.38
CA ILE A 19 -3.35 -6.82 -9.58
C ILE A 19 -4.84 -6.75 -9.88
N GLN A 20 -5.57 -6.07 -8.99
CA GLN A 20 -7.01 -5.89 -9.14
C GLN A 20 -7.33 -4.41 -9.28
N SER A 21 -8.32 -4.09 -10.13
CA SER A 21 -8.88 -2.74 -10.20
C SER A 21 -10.09 -2.71 -9.28
N MET A 22 -10.13 -1.76 -8.34
CA MET A 22 -11.19 -1.66 -7.35
C MET A 22 -11.74 -0.24 -7.28
N GLN A 23 -13.03 -0.13 -6.97
CA GLN A 23 -13.69 1.16 -6.75
C GLN A 23 -13.08 1.86 -5.53
N TYR A 24 -12.86 3.18 -5.60
CA TYR A 24 -12.52 3.95 -4.41
C TYR A 24 -13.67 4.85 -3.93
N VAL A 25 -13.65 5.23 -2.65
CA VAL A 25 -14.61 6.17 -2.05
C VAL A 25 -14.38 7.58 -2.61
N ALA A 26 -15.44 8.33 -2.90
CA ALA A 26 -15.31 9.70 -3.41
C ALA A 26 -14.57 10.60 -2.40
N SER A 27 -13.78 11.57 -2.91
CA SER A 27 -12.95 12.51 -2.11
C SER A 27 -11.71 11.91 -1.43
N GLU A 28 -11.35 10.67 -1.74
CA GLU A 28 -10.08 10.08 -1.32
C GLU A 28 -8.89 10.81 -1.98
N SER A 29 -7.75 10.83 -1.29
CA SER A 29 -6.49 11.42 -1.76
C SER A 29 -5.43 10.35 -2.05
N ILE A 30 -5.85 9.24 -2.64
CA ILE A 30 -4.97 8.11 -2.95
C ILE A 30 -3.90 8.53 -3.95
N VAL A 31 -2.65 8.32 -3.55
CA VAL A 31 -1.46 8.48 -4.38
C VAL A 31 -0.83 7.13 -4.61
N LYS A 32 0.07 7.03 -5.59
CA LYS A 32 0.86 5.81 -5.79
C LYS A 32 1.58 5.43 -4.47
N GLY A 33 1.55 4.14 -4.13
CA GLY A 33 2.12 3.58 -2.91
C GLY A 33 1.29 3.80 -1.64
N SER A 34 0.09 4.39 -1.77
CA SER A 34 -0.90 4.39 -0.70
C SER A 34 -1.31 2.97 -0.34
N VAL A 35 -1.37 2.68 0.96
CA VAL A 35 -1.95 1.45 1.48
C VAL A 35 -3.46 1.62 1.53
N LEU A 36 -4.17 0.64 0.98
CA LEU A 36 -5.62 0.67 0.83
C LEU A 36 -6.26 -0.40 1.71
N ILE A 37 -7.42 -0.05 2.27
CA ILE A 37 -8.26 -0.90 3.11
C ILE A 37 -9.65 -0.98 2.51
N TYR A 38 -10.41 -2.03 2.79
CA TYR A 38 -11.80 -2.10 2.36
C TYR A 38 -12.65 -1.09 3.15
N GLU A 39 -13.48 -0.34 2.43
CA GLU A 39 -14.64 0.35 3.03
C GLU A 39 -15.84 -0.59 3.02
N THR A 40 -16.09 -1.24 1.88
CA THR A 40 -17.08 -2.30 1.69
C THR A 40 -16.55 -3.31 0.67
N THR A 41 -17.22 -4.46 0.49
CA THR A 41 -16.80 -5.46 -0.50
C THR A 41 -16.69 -4.84 -1.90
N GLY A 42 -15.49 -4.90 -2.50
CA GLY A 42 -15.23 -4.34 -3.82
C GLY A 42 -14.93 -2.83 -3.85
N GLN A 43 -15.01 -2.13 -2.71
CA GLN A 43 -14.70 -0.70 -2.59
C GLN A 43 -13.63 -0.44 -1.53
N VAL A 44 -12.62 0.33 -1.90
CA VAL A 44 -11.46 0.66 -1.06
C VAL A 44 -11.42 2.13 -0.68
N LYS A 45 -10.68 2.41 0.40
CA LYS A 45 -10.32 3.76 0.83
C LYS A 45 -8.87 3.82 1.29
N LEU A 46 -8.35 5.03 1.51
CA LEU A 46 -7.02 5.20 2.07
C LEU A 46 -6.97 4.63 3.49
N GLY A 47 -5.87 3.95 3.79
CA GLY A 47 -5.52 3.54 5.15
C GLY A 47 -5.44 4.69 6.15
N THR A 48 -5.66 4.39 7.42
CA THR A 48 -5.39 5.31 8.54
C THR A 48 -3.89 5.54 8.74
N THR A 49 -3.45 6.34 9.72
CA THR A 49 -2.02 6.64 9.90
C THR A 49 -1.18 5.46 10.40
N LEU A 50 -1.81 4.51 11.07
CA LEU A 50 -1.26 3.23 11.50
C LEU A 50 -2.28 2.15 11.13
N LEU A 51 -1.82 1.07 10.52
CA LEU A 51 -2.66 -0.05 10.11
C LEU A 51 -2.12 -1.35 10.67
N THR A 52 -3.01 -2.09 11.32
CA THR A 52 -2.74 -3.42 11.90
C THR A 52 -3.66 -4.50 11.36
N THR A 53 -4.73 -4.15 10.65
CA THR A 53 -5.74 -5.05 10.09
C THR A 53 -6.42 -4.43 8.86
N GLY A 54 -7.14 -5.24 8.08
CA GLY A 54 -7.99 -4.78 6.98
C GLY A 54 -7.24 -4.35 5.71
N ILE A 55 -5.94 -4.65 5.63
CA ILE A 55 -5.10 -4.25 4.50
C ILE A 55 -5.46 -5.07 3.26
N VAL A 56 -5.81 -4.37 2.19
CA VAL A 56 -6.13 -4.98 0.88
C VAL A 56 -4.89 -5.04 0.00
N GLY A 57 -4.10 -3.97 -0.02
CA GLY A 57 -2.94 -3.88 -0.90
C GLY A 57 -2.41 -2.47 -1.03
N ILE A 58 -1.60 -2.27 -2.08
CA ILE A 58 -0.91 -1.02 -2.35
C ILE A 58 -1.35 -0.46 -3.70
N ALA A 59 -1.72 0.82 -3.72
CA ALA A 59 -2.09 1.55 -4.92
C ALA A 59 -0.89 1.64 -5.89
N LEU A 60 -1.07 1.21 -7.13
CA LEU A 60 -0.03 1.28 -8.18
C LEU A 60 -0.04 2.62 -8.93
N GLU A 61 -1.10 3.40 -8.76
CA GLU A 61 -1.39 4.65 -9.46
C GLU A 61 -2.20 5.60 -8.56
N PRO A 62 -2.16 6.92 -8.81
CA PRO A 62 -3.01 7.88 -8.09
C PRO A 62 -4.47 7.77 -8.55
N ILE A 63 -5.39 8.40 -7.81
CA ILE A 63 -6.78 8.60 -8.26
C ILE A 63 -6.84 9.26 -9.65
N ALA A 64 -7.97 9.08 -10.35
CA ALA A 64 -8.24 9.66 -11.66
C ALA A 64 -7.24 9.28 -12.79
N SER A 65 -6.34 8.31 -12.55
CA SER A 65 -5.47 7.71 -13.57
C SER A 65 -6.21 6.75 -14.50
N LYS A 66 -7.27 6.11 -13.99
CA LYS A 66 -8.24 5.31 -14.74
C LYS A 66 -9.60 5.99 -14.78
N PRO A 67 -9.72 7.05 -15.60
CA PRO A 67 -11.01 7.64 -15.82
C PRO A 67 -11.91 6.61 -16.54
N GLY A 68 -12.97 6.14 -15.90
CA GLY A 68 -14.03 5.38 -16.57
C GLY A 68 -14.84 6.25 -17.56
N PHE A 69 -15.96 5.71 -18.05
CA PHE A 69 -16.86 6.41 -18.99
C PHE A 69 -18.24 6.69 -18.36
N GLU A 70 -18.70 7.95 -18.41
CA GLU A 70 -20.04 8.36 -17.97
C GLU A 70 -20.90 8.72 -19.20
N PRO A 71 -22.13 8.18 -19.37
CA PRO A 71 -22.98 8.44 -20.53
C PRO A 71 -23.72 9.80 -20.51
N SER A 72 -23.53 10.63 -19.48
CA SER A 72 -24.29 11.87 -19.26
C SER A 72 -23.42 13.15 -19.26
N HIS A 73 -24.03 14.31 -19.51
CA HIS A 73 -23.38 15.60 -19.75
C HIS A 73 -22.88 16.32 -18.47
N ASP A 74 -23.10 15.75 -17.28
CA ASP A 74 -22.74 16.35 -15.98
C ASP A 74 -21.21 16.44 -15.74
N SER A 75 -20.40 15.80 -16.60
CA SER A 75 -18.94 15.79 -16.50
C SER A 75 -18.25 17.11 -16.89
N LEU A 76 -18.99 18.17 -17.22
CA LEU A 76 -18.43 19.47 -17.64
C LEU A 76 -17.94 20.34 -16.48
N THR A 77 -18.32 20.04 -15.23
CA THR A 77 -17.94 20.82 -14.04
C THR A 77 -17.12 20.02 -13.03
N THR A 78 -17.12 18.69 -13.11
CA THR A 78 -16.32 17.80 -12.26
C THR A 78 -15.98 16.57 -13.09
N VAL A 79 -14.69 16.20 -13.16
CA VAL A 79 -14.24 15.04 -13.93
C VAL A 79 -14.69 13.78 -13.21
N TYR A 80 -15.90 13.32 -13.50
CA TYR A 80 -16.38 11.98 -13.21
C TYR A 80 -16.18 11.14 -14.44
N THR A 81 -15.47 10.05 -14.26
CA THR A 81 -15.08 9.20 -15.36
C THR A 81 -15.40 7.79 -14.90
N GLY A 82 -16.54 7.31 -15.40
CA GLY A 82 -17.12 6.01 -15.07
C GLY A 82 -18.34 6.14 -14.18
N ARG A 83 -19.27 5.18 -14.28
CA ARG A 83 -20.28 4.96 -13.23
C ARG A 83 -19.61 4.75 -11.86
N VAL A 84 -18.33 4.33 -11.87
CA VAL A 84 -17.48 4.02 -10.73
C VAL A 84 -16.02 4.39 -11.07
N ALA A 85 -15.35 5.12 -10.18
CA ALA A 85 -13.93 5.46 -10.32
C ALA A 85 -13.04 4.39 -9.64
N GLU A 86 -11.99 3.94 -10.33
CA GLU A 86 -11.17 2.80 -9.92
C GLU A 86 -9.68 3.13 -9.75
N VAL A 87 -8.99 2.31 -8.97
CA VAL A 87 -7.54 2.32 -8.81
C VAL A 87 -6.99 0.91 -8.92
N SER A 88 -5.85 0.75 -9.59
CA SER A 88 -5.10 -0.51 -9.60
C SER A 88 -4.41 -0.75 -8.26
N ILE A 89 -4.61 -1.93 -7.71
CA ILE A 89 -4.06 -2.35 -6.43
C ILE A 89 -3.22 -3.60 -6.65
N ALA A 90 -1.98 -3.58 -6.18
CA ALA A 90 -1.24 -4.82 -5.98
C ALA A 90 -1.71 -5.46 -4.67
N MET A 91 -2.36 -6.61 -4.79
CA MET A 91 -3.01 -7.30 -3.68
C MET A 91 -1.98 -7.77 -2.66
N ALA A 92 -2.26 -7.46 -1.40
CA ALA A 92 -1.52 -7.99 -0.27
C ALA A 92 -1.92 -9.45 -0.06
N ASN A 93 -0.95 -10.35 -0.17
CA ASN A 93 -1.15 -11.78 0.08
C ASN A 93 0.17 -12.39 0.63
N SER A 94 0.15 -13.68 0.96
CA SER A 94 1.30 -14.38 1.55
C SER A 94 2.52 -14.52 0.61
N SER A 95 2.32 -14.31 -0.69
CA SER A 95 3.34 -14.51 -1.73
C SER A 95 3.96 -13.21 -2.25
N THR A 96 3.21 -12.12 -2.30
CA THR A 96 3.65 -10.83 -2.85
C THR A 96 4.61 -10.15 -1.89
N VAL A 97 5.82 -9.82 -2.38
CA VAL A 97 6.80 -9.01 -1.64
C VAL A 97 6.70 -7.56 -2.12
N PHE A 98 6.71 -6.63 -1.18
CA PHE A 98 6.75 -5.21 -1.43
C PHE A 98 8.09 -4.64 -0.98
N SER A 99 8.41 -3.46 -1.50
CA SER A 99 9.58 -2.69 -1.09
C SER A 99 9.15 -1.28 -0.73
N GLY A 100 9.84 -0.69 0.25
CA GLY A 100 9.53 0.63 0.77
C GLY A 100 10.73 1.28 1.42
N GLY A 101 10.53 2.54 1.82
CA GLY A 101 11.42 3.20 2.76
C GLY A 101 11.04 2.90 4.21
N TYR A 102 11.93 3.28 5.12
CA TYR A 102 11.72 3.21 6.56
C TYR A 102 11.34 4.59 7.14
N VAL A 103 10.81 4.62 8.36
CA VAL A 103 10.43 5.87 9.02
C VAL A 103 11.66 6.75 9.26
N THR A 104 11.52 8.05 8.97
CA THR A 104 12.64 8.99 9.07
C THR A 104 13.23 9.02 10.49
N GLY A 105 14.54 8.83 10.61
CA GLY A 105 15.26 8.80 11.88
C GLY A 105 15.59 7.40 12.37
N GLU A 106 14.97 6.37 11.81
CA GLU A 106 15.33 4.98 12.05
C GLU A 106 16.45 4.53 11.10
N VAL A 107 17.03 3.36 11.34
CA VAL A 107 18.17 2.86 10.56
C VAL A 107 17.89 1.43 10.11
N PRO A 108 17.90 1.14 8.80
CA PRO A 108 17.78 -0.21 8.31
C PRO A 108 19.02 -1.02 8.67
N ALA A 109 18.81 -2.23 9.17
CA ALA A 109 19.86 -3.17 9.54
C ALA A 109 19.44 -4.59 9.11
N ILE A 110 20.42 -5.43 8.81
CA ILE A 110 20.21 -6.84 8.42
C ILE A 110 19.51 -7.62 9.55
N ASP A 111 19.69 -7.20 10.80
CA ASP A 111 19.08 -7.83 11.97
C ASP A 111 17.54 -7.72 11.99
N HIS A 112 16.95 -6.77 11.24
CA HIS A 112 15.50 -6.68 11.10
C HIS A 112 14.91 -7.78 10.22
N ILE A 113 15.72 -8.57 9.51
CA ILE A 113 15.21 -9.64 8.64
C ILE A 113 14.52 -10.71 9.50
N GLY A 114 13.25 -10.98 9.20
CA GLY A 114 12.39 -11.89 9.96
C GLY A 114 11.66 -11.24 11.13
N GLU A 115 11.97 -9.99 11.47
CA GLU A 115 11.25 -9.23 12.48
C GLU A 115 9.92 -8.69 11.92
N THR A 116 8.94 -8.57 12.81
CA THR A 116 7.70 -7.87 12.50
C THR A 116 7.88 -6.39 12.76
N HIS A 117 7.33 -5.57 11.87
CA HIS A 117 7.35 -4.12 11.99
C HIS A 117 5.97 -3.47 11.74
N PRO A 118 5.70 -2.29 12.34
CA PRO A 118 4.56 -1.47 11.99
C PRO A 118 4.71 -0.86 10.58
N LEU A 119 3.56 -0.53 10.00
CA LEU A 119 3.48 0.33 8.82
C LEU A 119 2.86 1.66 9.22
N ALA A 120 3.55 2.75 8.91
CA ALA A 120 3.19 4.09 9.34
C ALA A 120 3.12 5.06 8.16
N LEU A 121 2.14 5.95 8.17
CA LEU A 121 2.04 7.06 7.23
C LEU A 121 2.84 8.25 7.79
N SER A 122 3.93 8.62 7.11
CA SER A 122 4.79 9.73 7.50
C SER A 122 4.91 10.73 6.36
N SER A 123 4.56 12.00 6.61
CA SER A 123 4.58 13.07 5.61
C SER A 123 3.86 12.70 4.29
N GLY A 124 2.79 11.91 4.37
CA GLY A 124 1.99 11.49 3.21
C GLY A 124 2.55 10.29 2.43
N VAL A 125 3.64 9.66 2.90
CA VAL A 125 4.21 8.45 2.30
C VAL A 125 4.19 7.34 3.33
N TRP A 126 3.74 6.15 2.91
CA TRP A 126 3.78 4.96 3.75
C TRP A 126 5.21 4.42 3.88
N GLN A 127 5.60 4.14 5.11
CA GLN A 127 6.94 3.71 5.48
C GLN A 127 6.87 2.56 6.49
N VAL A 128 7.88 1.69 6.49
CA VAL A 128 8.04 0.64 7.50
C VAL A 128 8.72 1.23 8.73
N GLY A 129 8.10 1.10 9.91
CA GLY A 129 8.71 1.50 11.17
C GLY A 129 9.60 0.39 11.72
N LEU A 130 10.88 0.65 11.88
CA LEU A 130 11.90 -0.27 12.36
C LEU A 130 12.05 -0.26 13.88
N ALA A 131 11.45 0.70 14.58
CA ALA A 131 11.32 0.63 16.03
C ALA A 131 10.35 -0.48 16.47
N SER A 132 10.60 -1.06 17.64
CA SER A 132 9.67 -2.00 18.25
C SER A 132 8.35 -1.31 18.60
N ASP A 133 7.25 -1.79 18.03
CA ASP A 133 5.89 -1.28 18.25
C ASP A 133 4.95 -2.46 18.48
N SER A 134 3.82 -2.24 19.17
CA SER A 134 2.74 -3.23 19.27
C SER A 134 1.90 -3.32 17.99
N ASN A 135 1.95 -2.32 17.11
CA ASN A 135 1.12 -2.18 15.90
C ASN A 135 1.73 -2.88 14.69
N GLN A 136 2.08 -4.14 14.86
CA GLN A 136 2.76 -4.96 13.87
C GLN A 136 1.86 -5.28 12.67
N SER A 137 2.32 -5.02 11.46
CA SER A 137 1.55 -5.31 10.23
C SER A 137 2.35 -5.87 9.07
N VAL A 138 3.67 -5.77 9.12
CA VAL A 138 4.55 -6.35 8.10
C VAL A 138 5.61 -7.24 8.73
N VAL A 139 6.10 -8.21 7.96
CA VAL A 139 7.30 -8.98 8.25
C VAL A 139 8.36 -8.56 7.26
N VAL A 140 9.55 -8.20 7.75
CA VAL A 140 10.68 -7.88 6.90
C VAL A 140 11.29 -9.17 6.36
N VAL A 141 11.46 -9.22 5.04
CA VAL A 141 12.00 -10.38 4.33
C VAL A 141 13.46 -10.17 3.96
N ASP A 142 13.83 -8.93 3.67
CA ASP A 142 15.20 -8.55 3.33
C ASP A 142 15.39 -7.04 3.50
N VAL A 143 16.65 -6.59 3.57
CA VAL A 143 17.01 -5.18 3.74
C VAL A 143 18.22 -4.85 2.87
N ASP A 144 18.08 -3.87 1.98
CA ASP A 144 19.24 -3.22 1.36
C ASP A 144 19.66 -2.03 2.24
N VAL A 145 20.71 -2.24 3.03
CA VAL A 145 21.21 -1.22 3.98
C VAL A 145 21.86 -0.05 3.24
N LEU A 146 22.48 -0.28 2.08
CA LEU A 146 23.16 0.77 1.32
C LEU A 146 22.17 1.68 0.62
N GLU A 147 21.13 1.09 0.02
CA GLU A 147 20.05 1.83 -0.65
C GLU A 147 18.92 2.23 0.30
N GLY A 148 18.99 1.81 1.57
CA GLY A 148 17.97 2.12 2.58
C GLY A 148 16.59 1.55 2.25
N ILE A 149 16.54 0.36 1.65
CA ILE A 149 15.30 -0.28 1.20
C ILE A 149 14.95 -1.41 2.16
N VAL A 150 13.68 -1.46 2.55
CA VAL A 150 13.10 -2.59 3.28
C VAL A 150 12.22 -3.39 2.33
N PHE A 151 12.47 -4.69 2.23
CA PHE A 151 11.61 -5.64 1.54
C PHE A 151 10.74 -6.34 2.57
N PHE A 152 9.44 -6.38 2.34
CA PHE A 152 8.50 -6.87 3.34
C PHE A 152 7.30 -7.57 2.72
N LYS A 153 6.61 -8.35 3.56
CA LYS A 153 5.28 -8.91 3.29
C LYS A 153 4.32 -8.45 4.38
N PHE A 154 3.04 -8.35 4.04
CA PHE A 154 2.03 -8.12 5.06
C PHE A 154 1.85 -9.36 5.92
N MET A 155 1.68 -9.16 7.24
CA MET A 155 1.33 -10.22 8.15
C MET A 155 -0.06 -10.74 7.82
N ALA A 156 -0.28 -12.06 7.93
CA ALA A 156 -1.59 -12.65 7.68
C ALA A 156 -2.69 -12.04 8.57
N ALA A 157 -2.37 -11.68 9.81
CA ALA A 157 -3.30 -11.02 10.73
C ALA A 157 -3.63 -9.57 10.32
N ALA A 158 -2.79 -8.94 9.49
CA ALA A 158 -3.00 -7.58 9.02
C ALA A 158 -3.80 -7.50 7.72
N LEU A 159 -3.89 -8.62 6.98
CA LEU A 159 -4.69 -8.72 5.77
C LEU A 159 -6.18 -8.72 6.10
N ASP A 160 -6.99 -8.18 5.19
CA ASP A 160 -8.40 -8.51 5.22
C ASP A 160 -8.64 -9.95 4.75
N THR A 161 -9.56 -10.65 5.39
CA THR A 161 -9.93 -12.05 5.09
C THR A 161 -11.28 -12.19 4.40
N ALA A 162 -11.87 -11.06 3.97
CA ALA A 162 -13.14 -11.01 3.25
C ALA A 162 -13.10 -11.71 1.88
#